data_AF-A0A2N2IIY2-F1
#
_entry.id   AF-A0A2N2IIY2-F1
#
_cell.length_a   1.000
_cell.length_b   1.000
_cell.length_c   1.000
_cell.angle_alpha   90.00
_cell.angle_beta   90.00
_cell.angle_gamma   90.00
#
_symmetry.space_group_name_H-M   'P 1'
#
loop_
_entity.id
_entity.type
_entity.pdbx_description
1 polymer ?
#
loop_
_entity_poly.entity_id
_entity_poly.type
_entity_poly.pdbx_seq_one_letter_code
_entity_poly.pdbx_strand_id
1 'polypeptide(L)'
;LVRAIIEHPAYAYPEGISYAAFQKGLLPQLQESLGPQQKALTGHPFAVYKSFQQAERFTVAALKQAQTGLLQAEYRLKGSGLPEYLVLEDFLFSVLRDRERAKPATVTG
;
A
#
# COMPACT_ATOMS: atom_id res chain seq x y z
N LEU A 1 -3.12 -4.52 -3.86
CA LEU A 1 -3.69 -4.21 -5.19
C LEU A 1 -3.05 -2.95 -5.79
N VAL A 2 -3.21 -1.76 -5.19
CA VAL A 2 -2.61 -0.51 -5.72
C VAL A 2 -1.09 -0.59 -5.89
N ARG A 3 -0.35 -1.11 -4.90
CA ARG A 3 1.10 -1.27 -5.02
C ARG A 3 1.53 -2.17 -6.18
N ALA A 4 0.75 -3.20 -6.49
CA ALA A 4 1.04 -4.08 -7.63
C ALA A 4 0.86 -3.35 -8.98
N ILE A 5 -0.07 -2.38 -9.05
CA ILE A 5 -0.21 -1.48 -10.21
C ILE A 5 1.00 -0.56 -10.32
N ILE A 6 1.46 0.02 -9.21
CA ILE A 6 2.65 0.88 -9.18
C ILE A 6 3.91 0.16 -9.66
N GLU A 7 4.12 -1.10 -9.25
CA GLU A 7 5.30 -1.89 -9.64
C GLU A 7 5.18 -2.51 -11.04
N HIS A 8 4.01 -2.48 -11.67
CA HIS A 8 3.80 -3.10 -12.96
C HIS A 8 4.46 -2.26 -14.07
N PRO A 9 5.42 -2.81 -14.85
CA PRO A 9 6.19 -2.02 -15.83
C PRO A 9 5.35 -1.31 -16.88
N ALA A 10 4.20 -1.89 -17.26
CA ALA A 10 3.34 -1.36 -18.32
C ALA A 10 2.64 -0.03 -17.96
N TYR A 11 2.54 0.34 -16.67
CA TYR A 11 1.77 1.52 -16.25
C TYR A 11 2.63 2.74 -15.94
N ALA A 12 3.96 2.59 -15.95
CA ALA A 12 4.93 3.69 -15.80
C ALA A 12 4.55 4.72 -14.72
N TYR A 13 4.14 4.26 -13.52
CA TYR A 13 3.71 5.14 -12.44
C TYR A 13 4.88 6.05 -11.99
N PRO A 14 4.74 7.39 -12.10
CA PRO A 14 5.74 8.30 -11.56
C PRO A 14 5.49 8.52 -10.07
N GLU A 15 6.45 8.14 -9.22
CA GLU A 15 6.40 8.42 -7.78
C GLU A 15 6.30 9.93 -7.54
N GLY A 16 5.40 10.33 -6.63
CA GLY A 16 5.18 11.75 -6.35
C GLY A 16 4.39 12.52 -7.44
N ILE A 17 3.71 11.82 -8.36
CA ILE A 17 2.81 12.44 -9.34
C ILE A 17 1.80 13.39 -8.67
N SER A 18 1.55 14.56 -9.26
CA SER A 18 0.56 15.50 -8.73
C SER A 18 -0.88 15.00 -8.95
N TYR A 19 -1.82 15.43 -8.12
CA TYR A 19 -3.23 15.06 -8.27
C TYR A 19 -3.80 15.42 -9.66
N ALA A 20 -3.45 16.59 -10.19
CA ALA A 20 -3.93 17.04 -11.50
C ALA A 20 -3.43 16.13 -12.64
N ALA A 21 -2.15 15.74 -12.61
CA ALA A 21 -1.57 14.82 -13.58
C ALA A 21 -2.13 13.40 -13.42
N PHE A 22 -2.36 12.97 -12.18
CA PHE A 22 -2.99 11.68 -11.88
C PHE A 22 -4.41 11.61 -12.45
N GLN A 23 -5.26 12.60 -12.15
CA GLN A 23 -6.67 12.59 -12.55
C GLN A 23 -6.86 12.70 -14.06
N LYS A 24 -6.06 13.54 -14.74
CA LYS A 24 -6.23 13.81 -16.18
C LYS A 24 -5.46 12.87 -17.10
N GLY A 25 -4.41 12.21 -16.59
CA GLY A 25 -3.52 11.37 -17.39
C GLY A 25 -3.58 9.91 -16.95
N LEU A 26 -2.99 9.62 -15.81
CA LEU A 26 -2.75 8.23 -15.38
C LEU A 26 -4.04 7.46 -15.07
N LEU A 27 -4.98 8.07 -14.35
CA LEU A 27 -6.21 7.39 -13.94
C LEU A 27 -7.05 6.89 -15.13
N PRO A 28 -7.31 7.70 -16.17
CA PRO A 28 -7.94 7.22 -17.40
C PRO A 28 -7.19 6.07 -18.07
N GLN A 29 -5.87 6.16 -18.23
CA GLN A 29 -5.04 5.10 -18.83
C GLN A 29 -5.13 3.77 -18.07
N LEU A 30 -5.12 3.85 -16.74
CA LEU A 30 -5.31 2.69 -15.87
C LEU A 30 -6.70 2.09 -16.00
N GLN A 31 -7.74 2.92 -16.10
CA GLN A 31 -9.12 2.47 -16.26
C GLN A 31 -9.37 1.83 -17.64
N GLU A 32 -8.72 2.32 -18.70
CA GLU A 32 -8.74 1.70 -20.02
C GLU A 32 -8.03 0.34 -20.02
N SER A 33 -6.89 0.25 -19.33
CA SER A 33 -6.06 -0.98 -19.32
C SER A 33 -6.59 -2.08 -18.40
N LEU A 34 -7.10 -1.71 -17.21
CA LEU A 34 -7.53 -2.65 -16.17
C LEU A 34 -9.05 -2.77 -16.05
N GLY A 35 -9.79 -1.88 -16.72
CA GLY A 35 -11.23 -1.73 -16.58
C GLY A 35 -11.61 -0.81 -15.40
N PRO A 36 -12.70 -0.02 -15.53
CA PRO A 36 -13.14 0.91 -14.49
C PRO A 36 -13.70 0.19 -13.24
N GLN A 37 -14.05 -1.10 -13.36
CA GLN A 37 -14.53 -1.92 -12.25
C GLN A 37 -13.40 -2.45 -11.36
N GLN A 38 -12.14 -2.22 -11.73
CA GLN A 38 -11.01 -2.67 -10.94
C GLN A 38 -11.05 -2.01 -9.56
N LYS A 39 -11.15 -2.81 -8.49
CA LYS A 39 -11.36 -2.32 -7.10
C LYS A 39 -10.37 -1.25 -6.64
N ALA A 40 -9.16 -1.25 -7.20
CA ALA A 40 -8.13 -0.26 -6.90
C ALA A 40 -8.37 1.12 -7.54
N LEU A 41 -9.24 1.20 -8.54
CA LEU A 41 -9.55 2.38 -9.35
C LEU A 41 -11.00 2.89 -9.13
N THR A 42 -11.80 2.18 -8.33
CA THR A 42 -13.18 2.54 -8.02
C THR A 42 -13.26 3.62 -6.95
N GLY A 43 -14.25 4.52 -7.07
CA GLY A 43 -14.53 5.58 -6.09
C GLY A 43 -14.15 6.96 -6.60
N HIS A 44 -14.17 7.95 -5.70
CA HIS A 44 -13.83 9.32 -6.04
C HIS A 44 -12.34 9.44 -6.42
N PRO A 45 -11.97 10.15 -7.52
CA PRO A 45 -10.59 10.22 -8.01
C PRO A 45 -9.55 10.63 -6.96
N PHE A 46 -9.92 11.54 -6.06
CA PHE A 46 -9.05 11.95 -4.95
C PHE A 46 -8.76 10.82 -3.95
N ALA A 47 -9.74 9.98 -3.64
CA ALA A 47 -9.54 8.83 -2.73
C ALA A 47 -8.65 7.76 -3.38
N VAL A 48 -8.83 7.53 -4.68
CA VAL A 48 -7.96 6.66 -5.47
C VAL A 48 -6.53 7.22 -5.45
N TYR A 49 -6.35 8.50 -5.78
CA TYR A 49 -5.03 9.17 -5.71
C TYR A 49 -4.37 9.02 -4.34
N LYS A 50 -5.10 9.26 -3.24
CA LYS A 50 -4.57 9.07 -1.88
C LYS A 50 -4.13 7.65 -1.60
N SER A 51 -4.84 6.67 -2.15
CA SER A 51 -4.46 5.26 -2.05
C SER A 51 -3.15 4.97 -2.79
N PHE A 52 -2.90 5.61 -3.94
CA PHE A 52 -1.62 5.53 -4.66
C PHE A 52 -0.48 6.20 -3.88
N GLN A 53 -0.69 7.42 -3.34
CA GLN A 53 0.29 8.10 -2.48
C GLN A 53 0.63 7.29 -1.21
N GLN A 54 -0.33 6.55 -0.67
CA GLN A 54 -0.06 5.68 0.46
C GLN A 54 0.73 4.44 0.02
N ALA A 55 0.31 3.81 -1.07
CA ALA A 55 0.92 2.58 -1.58
C ALA A 55 2.36 2.78 -2.08
N GLU A 56 2.71 3.92 -2.66
CA GLU A 56 4.08 4.19 -3.14
C GLU A 56 5.12 4.13 -2.01
N ARG A 57 4.70 4.36 -0.76
CA ARG A 57 5.56 4.32 0.44
C ARG A 57 5.90 2.92 0.94
N PHE A 58 5.34 1.87 0.34
CA PHE A 58 5.55 0.49 0.76
C PHE A 58 5.97 -0.37 -0.42
N THR A 59 6.84 -1.35 -0.20
CA THR A 59 7.14 -2.39 -1.21
C THR A 59 6.11 -3.51 -1.15
N VAL A 60 5.93 -4.27 -2.24
CA VAL A 60 5.07 -5.49 -2.19
C VAL A 60 5.58 -6.48 -1.14
N ALA A 61 6.90 -6.62 -1.00
CA ALA A 61 7.50 -7.49 0.01
C ALA A 61 7.11 -7.08 1.44
N ALA A 62 7.19 -5.79 1.77
CA ALA A 62 6.79 -5.29 3.09
C ALA A 62 5.29 -5.52 3.37
N LEU A 63 4.43 -5.31 2.36
CA LEU A 63 2.99 -5.56 2.50
C LEU A 63 2.67 -7.05 2.71
N LYS A 64 3.38 -7.95 2.00
CA LYS A 64 3.24 -9.39 2.20
C LYS A 64 3.69 -9.81 3.59
N GLN A 65 4.84 -9.30 4.05
CA GLN A 65 5.35 -9.58 5.39
C GLN A 65 4.37 -9.09 6.48
N ALA A 66 3.84 -7.88 6.34
CA ALA A 66 2.84 -7.34 7.25
C ALA A 66 1.55 -8.18 7.26
N GLN A 67 1.11 -8.68 6.10
CA GLN A 67 -0.04 -9.60 6.03
C GLN A 67 0.22 -10.90 6.78
N THR A 68 1.40 -11.50 6.62
CA THR A 68 1.79 -12.71 7.36
C THR A 68 1.82 -12.45 8.87
N GLY A 69 2.40 -11.32 9.30
CA GLY A 69 2.41 -10.92 10.71
C GLY A 69 1.00 -10.72 11.28
N LEU A 70 0.08 -10.17 10.49
CA LEU A 70 -1.31 -9.97 10.91
C LEU A 70 -2.02 -11.31 11.16
N LEU A 71 -1.83 -12.29 10.28
CA LEU A 71 -2.40 -13.63 10.45
C LEU A 71 -1.83 -14.34 11.70
N GLN A 72 -0.54 -14.15 11.98
CA GLN A 72 0.08 -14.67 13.21
C GLN A 72 -0.47 -13.99 14.46
N ALA A 73 -0.70 -12.68 14.42
CA ALA A 73 -1.31 -11.94 15.51
C ALA A 73 -2.75 -12.42 15.76
N GLU A 74 -3.56 -12.61 14.71
CA GLU A 74 -4.90 -13.17 14.82
C GLU A 74 -4.90 -14.57 15.46
N TYR A 75 -3.98 -15.44 15.04
CA TYR A 75 -3.82 -16.77 15.64
C TYR A 75 -3.49 -16.68 17.13
N ARG A 76 -2.58 -15.79 17.52
CA ARG A 76 -2.21 -15.57 18.93
C ARG A 76 -3.35 -14.98 19.75
N LEU A 77 -4.12 -14.04 19.22
CA LEU A 77 -5.30 -13.48 19.88
C LEU A 77 -6.31 -14.57 20.26
N LYS A 78 -6.50 -15.56 19.38
CA LYS A 78 -7.47 -16.64 19.58
C LYS A 78 -6.96 -17.78 20.47
N GLY A 79 -5.65 -18.01 20.54
CA GLY A 79 -5.10 -19.27 21.09
C GLY A 79 -4.01 -19.16 22.15
N SER A 80 -3.47 -17.97 22.45
CA SER A 80 -2.28 -17.85 23.31
C SER A 80 -2.57 -17.63 24.80
N GLY A 81 -3.77 -17.17 25.16
CA GLY A 81 -4.08 -16.72 26.53
C GLY A 81 -3.34 -15.42 26.95
N LEU A 82 -2.61 -14.79 26.03
CA LEU A 82 -1.97 -13.49 26.27
C LEU A 82 -3.00 -12.36 26.27
N PRO A 83 -2.75 -11.28 27.02
CA PRO A 83 -3.52 -10.05 26.88
C PRO A 83 -3.54 -9.54 25.43
N GLU A 84 -4.73 -9.25 24.91
CA GLU A 84 -4.93 -8.88 23.50
C GLU A 84 -4.10 -7.67 23.06
N TYR A 85 -3.96 -6.68 23.95
CA TYR A 85 -3.20 -5.47 23.66
C TYR A 85 -1.71 -5.77 23.38
N LEU A 86 -1.10 -6.74 24.08
CA LEU A 86 0.30 -7.12 23.86
C LEU A 86 0.51 -7.75 22.49
N VAL A 87 -0.45 -8.57 22.04
CA VAL A 87 -0.39 -9.21 20.72
C VAL A 87 -0.50 -8.16 19.61
N LEU A 88 -1.37 -7.16 19.79
CA LEU A 88 -1.53 -6.06 18.85
C LEU A 88 -0.31 -5.12 18.84
N GLU A 89 0.25 -4.80 20.00
CA GLU A 89 1.46 -3.98 20.12
C GLU A 89 2.66 -4.64 19.43
N ASP A 90 2.93 -5.92 19.69
CA ASP A 90 4.01 -6.68 19.04
C ASP A 90 3.87 -6.64 17.51
N PHE A 91 2.65 -6.87 17.01
CA PHE A 91 2.35 -6.77 15.58
C PHE A 91 2.61 -5.36 15.04
N LEU A 92 2.06 -4.33 15.66
CA LEU A 92 2.22 -2.94 15.19
C LEU A 92 3.68 -2.51 15.20
N PHE A 93 4.44 -2.82 16.25
CA PHE A 93 5.87 -2.51 16.31
C PHE A 93 6.66 -3.28 15.25
N SER A 94 6.32 -4.54 14.96
CA SER A 94 6.98 -5.30 13.89
C SER A 94 6.80 -4.64 12.53
N VAL A 95 5.58 -4.20 12.20
CA VAL A 95 5.27 -3.55 10.91
C VAL A 95 5.88 -2.15 10.81
N LEU A 96 5.90 -1.39 11.91
CA LEU A 96 6.41 -0.02 11.93
C LEU A 96 7.94 0.05 11.93
N ARG A 97 8.62 -0.90 12.56
CA ARG A 97 10.09 -0.96 12.61
C ARG A 97 10.70 -1.35 11.27
N ASP A 98 9.98 -2.13 10.46
CA ASP A 98 10.39 -2.48 9.09
C ASP A 98 10.25 -1.34 8.08
N ARG A 99 9.76 -0.15 8.50
CA ARG A 99 9.74 1.06 7.66
C ARG A 99 11.12 1.52 7.22
N GLU A 100 12.21 1.09 7.83
CA GLU A 100 13.56 1.38 7.34
C GLU A 100 13.90 0.67 6.01
N ARG A 101 13.07 -0.30 5.57
CA ARG A 101 13.13 -0.88 4.22
C ARG A 101 12.12 -0.26 3.24
N ALA A 102 11.32 0.71 3.68
CA ALA A 102 10.62 1.60 2.77
C ALA A 102 11.68 2.43 2.05
N LYS A 103 11.62 2.47 0.72
CA LYS A 103 12.53 3.20 -0.18
C LYS A 103 13.09 4.46 0.50
N PRO A 104 14.42 4.69 0.52
CA PRO A 104 14.97 5.93 1.08
C PRO A 104 14.27 7.09 0.36
N ALA A 105 13.71 8.02 1.14
CA ALA A 105 13.09 9.21 0.58
C ALA A 105 14.15 9.91 -0.29
N THR A 106 13.95 9.92 -1.61
CA THR A 106 14.80 10.70 -2.51
C THR A 106 14.58 12.16 -2.14
N VAL A 107 15.50 12.71 -1.36
CA VAL A 107 15.60 14.15 -1.10
C VAL A 107 16.11 14.77 -2.39
N THR A 108 15.19 15.24 -3.23
CA THR A 108 15.53 16.09 -4.37
C THR A 108 15.77 17.50 -3.83
N GLY A 109 17.03 17.94 -3.85
CA GLY A 109 17.43 19.32 -3.63
C GLY A 109 17.19 20.21 -4.84
#